data_AF-A0A950UKS0-F1
#
_entry.id   AF-A0A950UKS0-F1
#
_cell.length_a   1.000
_cell.length_b   1.000
_cell.length_c   1.000
_cell.angle_alpha   90.00
_cell.angle_beta   90.00
_cell.angle_gamma   90.00
#
_symmetry.space_group_name_H-M   'P 1'
#
loop_
_entity.id
_entity.type
_entity.pdbx_description
1 polymer ?
#
loop_
_entity_poly.entity_id
_entity_poly.type
_entity_poly.pdbx_seq_one_letter_code
_entity_poly.pdbx_strand_id
1 'polypeptide(L)'
;MDATSSHPALEPGVHWPTLPVWIRWKGERIDLISLAPARGAQTEHALLPYDAELLTQLGRIALGGSRTSLYAARLTEDGADRRLVLCPRGSAGAVRIRGAVSSVADTLYGKTRAAILTAGQLRRALGHQDEAKQWSALARQLLMAKRSARRGRSVRTVSGGLPTLGKHG
;
A
#
# COMPACT_ATOMS: atom_id res chain seq x y z
N MET A 1 11.87 21.43 12.45
CA MET A 1 10.74 21.71 11.55
C MET A 1 11.21 21.30 10.17
N ASP A 2 11.02 20.03 9.83
CA ASP A 2 11.46 19.49 8.54
C ASP A 2 10.66 20.15 7.43
N ALA A 3 11.36 20.70 6.44
CA ALA A 3 10.75 21.12 5.20
C ALA A 3 9.92 19.93 4.68
N THR A 4 8.60 20.07 4.71
CA THR A 4 7.66 19.11 4.14
C THR A 4 8.00 19.01 2.67
N SER A 5 8.85 18.03 2.35
CA SER A 5 9.24 17.75 0.97
C SER A 5 7.95 17.51 0.21
N SER A 6 7.64 18.42 -0.71
CA SER A 6 6.45 18.35 -1.54
C SER A 6 6.35 16.95 -2.13
N HIS A 7 5.15 16.36 -2.09
CA HIS A 7 4.97 15.00 -2.57
C HIS A 7 5.35 14.93 -4.06
N PRO A 8 6.19 13.98 -4.52
CA PRO A 8 6.75 13.98 -5.89
C PRO A 8 5.69 14.02 -7.00
N ALA A 9 4.50 13.47 -6.74
CA ALA A 9 3.38 13.55 -7.66
C ALA A 9 2.90 14.99 -7.98
N LEU A 10 3.26 15.98 -7.17
CA LEU A 10 2.98 17.40 -7.43
C LEU A 10 3.92 17.98 -8.50
N GLU A 11 5.07 17.34 -8.75
CA GLU A 11 6.03 17.76 -9.76
C GLU A 11 5.58 17.31 -11.17
N PRO A 12 5.57 18.21 -12.17
CA PRO A 12 5.25 17.84 -13.55
C PRO A 12 6.18 16.74 -14.08
N GLY A 13 5.59 15.74 -14.74
CA GLY A 13 6.34 14.63 -15.37
C GLY A 13 6.74 13.49 -14.44
N VAL A 14 6.53 13.62 -13.11
CA VAL A 14 6.78 12.52 -12.17
C VAL A 14 5.57 11.60 -12.09
N HIS A 15 5.72 10.39 -12.61
CA HIS A 15 4.72 9.34 -12.48
C HIS A 15 4.88 8.59 -11.15
N TRP A 16 4.05 8.94 -10.17
CA TRP A 16 4.05 8.29 -8.87
C TRP A 16 3.07 7.10 -8.80
N PRO A 17 3.45 5.98 -8.14
CA PRO A 17 2.54 4.85 -7.98
C PRO A 17 1.26 5.19 -7.23
N THR A 18 0.17 4.57 -7.68
CA THR A 18 -1.18 4.73 -7.12
C THR A 18 -1.83 3.38 -6.82
N LEU A 19 -2.75 3.38 -5.86
CA LEU A 19 -3.64 2.30 -5.50
C LEU A 19 -5.07 2.65 -5.95
N PRO A 20 -5.74 1.80 -6.74
CA PRO A 20 -7.14 2.02 -7.08
C PRO A 20 -8.02 1.90 -5.83
N VAL A 21 -8.94 2.83 -5.68
CA VAL A 21 -9.91 2.89 -4.58
C VAL A 21 -11.27 3.33 -5.12
N TRP A 22 -12.33 3.00 -4.42
CA TRP A 22 -13.69 3.45 -4.72
C TRP A 22 -14.06 4.60 -3.78
N ILE A 23 -14.38 5.75 -4.34
CA ILE A 23 -14.69 6.96 -3.58
C ILE A 23 -16.13 7.38 -3.82
N ARG A 24 -16.85 7.68 -2.74
CA ARG A 24 -18.12 8.38 -2.80
C ARG A 24 -17.97 9.76 -2.21
N TRP A 25 -18.29 10.76 -3.02
CA TRP A 25 -18.31 12.16 -2.63
C TRP A 25 -19.72 12.57 -2.19
N LYS A 26 -19.79 13.47 -1.21
CA LYS A 26 -21.01 14.19 -0.81
C LYS A 26 -20.71 15.68 -0.87
N GLY A 27 -21.06 16.30 -2.00
CA GLY A 27 -20.56 17.62 -2.36
C GLY A 27 -19.05 17.58 -2.51
N GLU A 28 -18.34 18.43 -1.77
CA GLU A 28 -16.87 18.46 -1.76
C GLU A 28 -16.24 17.55 -0.71
N ARG A 29 -17.03 16.85 0.13
CA ARG A 29 -16.49 16.02 1.20
C ARG A 29 -16.46 14.56 0.79
N ILE A 30 -15.41 13.85 1.21
CA ILE A 30 -15.33 12.40 1.05
C ILE A 30 -16.27 11.77 2.07
N ASP A 31 -17.26 11.03 1.60
CA ASP A 31 -18.19 10.28 2.44
C ASP A 31 -17.70 8.84 2.67
N LEU A 32 -17.10 8.23 1.64
CA LEU A 32 -16.57 6.87 1.69
C LEU A 32 -15.32 6.72 0.83
N ILE A 33 -14.35 5.96 1.33
CA ILE A 33 -13.28 5.35 0.54
C ILE A 33 -13.33 3.83 0.79
N SER A 34 -13.25 3.03 -0.26
CA SER A 34 -13.37 1.57 -0.20
C SER A 34 -12.35 0.89 -1.11
N LEU A 35 -11.83 -0.26 -0.68
CA LEU A 35 -10.98 -1.14 -1.50
C LEU A 35 -11.78 -2.00 -2.49
N ALA A 36 -13.09 -2.07 -2.30
CA ALA A 36 -14.01 -2.83 -3.14
C ALA A 36 -15.12 -1.92 -3.70
N PRO A 37 -15.76 -2.31 -4.83
CA PRO A 37 -16.89 -1.57 -5.38
C PRO A 37 -17.96 -1.27 -4.33
N ALA A 38 -18.48 -0.05 -4.34
CA ALA A 38 -19.51 0.40 -3.41
C ALA A 38 -20.58 1.22 -4.14
N ARG A 39 -21.83 1.14 -3.68
CA ARG A 39 -22.96 1.83 -4.32
C ARG A 39 -22.74 3.34 -4.31
N GLY A 40 -22.81 3.94 -5.49
CA GLY A 40 -22.61 5.37 -5.71
C GLY A 40 -21.17 5.84 -5.56
N ALA A 41 -20.21 4.91 -5.47
CA ALA A 41 -18.79 5.22 -5.51
C ALA A 41 -18.23 5.07 -6.92
N GLN A 42 -17.23 5.88 -7.27
CA GLN A 42 -16.49 5.81 -8.53
C GLN A 42 -15.06 5.33 -8.26
N THR A 43 -14.45 4.69 -9.26
CA THR A 43 -13.05 4.28 -9.16
C THR A 43 -12.15 5.49 -9.33
N GLU A 44 -11.29 5.72 -8.35
CA GLU A 44 -10.27 6.76 -8.32
C GLU A 44 -8.94 6.15 -7.86
N HIS A 45 -7.89 6.97 -7.79
CA HIS A 45 -6.54 6.52 -7.54
C HIS A 45 -5.94 7.29 -6.36
N ALA A 46 -5.63 6.56 -5.28
CA ALA A 46 -4.90 7.13 -4.14
C ALA A 46 -3.40 6.96 -4.36
N LEU A 47 -2.63 8.03 -4.20
CA LEU A 47 -1.18 8.01 -4.23
C LEU A 47 -0.63 7.21 -3.05
N LEU A 48 0.45 6.47 -3.30
CA LEU A 48 1.25 5.91 -2.22
C LEU A 48 1.98 7.06 -1.48
N PRO A 49 2.28 6.95 -0.18
CA PRO A 49 2.99 8.02 0.52
C PRO A 49 4.44 8.11 0.05
N TYR A 50 5.01 9.32 0.05
CA TYR A 50 6.45 9.54 -0.12
C TYR A 50 7.15 9.58 1.24
N ASP A 51 7.06 8.46 1.96
CA ASP A 51 7.66 8.30 3.27
C ASP A 51 8.10 6.83 3.47
N ALA A 52 9.34 6.62 3.89
CA ALA A 52 9.94 5.29 3.97
C ALA A 52 9.27 4.42 5.04
N GLU A 53 8.87 5.00 6.17
CA GLU A 53 8.25 4.29 7.28
C GLU A 53 6.83 3.85 6.91
N LEU A 54 6.04 4.77 6.36
CA LEU A 54 4.69 4.47 5.88
C LEU A 54 4.71 3.45 4.76
N LEU A 55 5.62 3.54 3.80
CA LEU A 55 5.78 2.53 2.75
C LEU A 55 6.17 1.17 3.33
N THR A 56 7.04 1.13 4.34
CA THR A 56 7.38 -0.11 5.06
C THR A 56 6.14 -0.70 5.75
N GLN A 57 5.35 0.14 6.41
CA GLN A 57 4.11 -0.28 7.07
C GLN A 57 3.08 -0.81 6.07
N LEU A 58 2.90 -0.15 4.92
CA LEU A 58 2.02 -0.63 3.84
C LEU A 58 2.48 -1.99 3.31
N GLY A 59 3.79 -2.19 3.17
CA GLY A 59 4.38 -3.48 2.82
C GLY A 59 4.05 -4.58 3.83
N ARG A 60 4.13 -4.27 5.13
CA ARG A 60 3.74 -5.22 6.20
C ARG A 60 2.25 -5.54 6.17
N ILE A 61 1.39 -4.55 5.97
CA ILE A 61 -0.06 -4.74 5.83
C ILE A 61 -0.36 -5.66 4.64
N ALA A 62 0.24 -5.38 3.48
CA ALA A 62 0.06 -6.16 2.26
C ALA A 62 0.48 -7.64 2.41
N LEU A 63 1.48 -7.90 3.24
CA LEU A 63 1.96 -9.25 3.55
C LEU A 63 1.24 -9.91 4.74
N GLY A 64 0.23 -9.25 5.32
CA GLY A 64 -0.50 -9.76 6.49
C GLY A 64 0.28 -9.69 7.82
N GLY A 65 1.45 -9.05 7.83
CA GLY A 65 2.27 -8.83 9.02
C GLY A 65 1.85 -7.62 9.87
N SER A 66 0.77 -6.93 9.48
CA SER A 66 0.13 -5.86 10.24
C SER A 66 -1.37 -5.85 9.96
N ARG A 67 -2.17 -5.54 11.00
CA ARG A 67 -3.63 -5.38 10.91
C ARG A 67 -4.06 -3.90 10.95
N THR A 68 -3.11 -2.98 10.83
CA THR A 68 -3.40 -1.54 10.78
C THR A 68 -4.35 -1.24 9.63
N SER A 69 -5.38 -0.44 9.90
CA SER A 69 -6.30 0.02 8.86
C SER A 69 -5.64 1.04 7.94
N LEU A 70 -6.03 1.05 6.67
CA LEU A 70 -5.59 2.06 5.72
C LEU A 70 -6.43 3.33 5.85
N TYR A 71 -5.78 4.47 5.68
CA TYR A 71 -6.42 5.78 5.65
C TYR A 71 -5.93 6.53 4.40
N ALA A 72 -6.75 7.44 3.91
CA ALA A 72 -6.36 8.39 2.87
C ALA A 72 -6.86 9.78 3.22
N ALA A 73 -6.07 10.78 2.85
CA ALA A 73 -6.40 12.19 3.00
C ALA A 73 -6.18 12.88 1.65
N ARG A 74 -6.74 14.08 1.49
CA ARG A 74 -6.37 14.95 0.37
C ARG A 74 -4.90 15.31 0.49
N LEU A 75 -4.22 15.37 -0.65
CA LEU A 75 -2.80 15.71 -0.70
C LEU A 75 -2.56 17.19 -0.35
N THR A 76 -3.47 18.07 -0.74
CA THR A 76 -3.42 19.51 -0.43
C THR A 76 -4.72 19.95 0.24
N GLU A 77 -4.62 20.93 1.16
CA GLU A 77 -5.79 21.49 1.84
C GLU A 77 -6.56 22.51 0.99
N ASP A 78 -5.86 23.21 0.09
CA ASP A 78 -6.39 24.35 -0.70
C ASP A 78 -7.46 23.99 -1.74
N GLY A 79 -7.93 22.75 -1.77
CA GLY A 79 -9.11 22.31 -2.55
C GLY A 79 -8.95 22.27 -4.07
N ALA A 80 -7.92 22.92 -4.63
CA ALA A 80 -7.62 22.93 -6.06
C ALA A 80 -7.18 21.55 -6.57
N ASP A 81 -6.49 20.77 -5.73
CA ASP A 81 -6.05 19.42 -6.04
C ASP A 81 -6.84 18.38 -5.23
N ARG A 82 -7.59 17.54 -5.95
CA ARG A 82 -8.44 16.48 -5.37
C ARG A 82 -7.69 15.17 -5.17
N ARG A 83 -6.40 15.09 -5.52
CA ARG A 83 -5.61 13.87 -5.37
C ARG A 83 -5.57 13.43 -3.91
N LEU A 84 -5.80 12.13 -3.70
CA LEU A 84 -5.68 11.51 -2.39
C LEU A 84 -4.32 10.87 -2.23
N VAL A 85 -3.83 10.81 -1.00
CA VAL A 85 -2.63 10.09 -0.60
C VAL A 85 -2.95 9.16 0.57
N LEU A 86 -2.41 7.94 0.55
CA LEU A 86 -2.48 7.06 1.71
C LEU A 86 -1.68 7.67 2.86
N CYS A 87 -2.28 7.70 4.05
CA CYS A 87 -1.72 8.37 5.21
C CYS A 87 -1.85 7.49 6.47
N PRO A 88 -1.12 7.82 7.56
CA PRO A 88 -1.34 7.19 8.84
C PRO A 88 -2.69 7.61 9.43
N ARG A 89 -3.13 6.86 10.46
CA ARG A 89 -4.26 7.30 11.27
C ARG A 89 -3.93 8.62 11.96
N GLY A 90 -4.87 9.56 11.96
CA GLY A 90 -4.75 10.81 12.70
C GLY A 90 -4.19 11.99 11.89
N SER A 91 -3.80 11.78 10.63
CA SER A 91 -3.53 12.90 9.72
C SER A 91 -4.77 13.78 9.53
N ALA A 92 -4.57 15.08 9.35
CA ALA A 92 -5.65 16.01 9.06
C ALA A 92 -6.42 15.55 7.81
N GLY A 93 -7.76 15.52 7.90
CA GLY A 93 -8.61 15.03 6.81
C GLY A 93 -8.52 13.53 6.50
N ALA A 94 -7.86 12.73 7.35
CA ALA A 94 -7.74 11.28 7.14
C ALA A 94 -9.10 10.57 7.24
N VAL A 95 -9.49 9.94 6.14
CA VAL A 95 -10.67 9.09 6.03
C VAL A 95 -10.23 7.63 6.00
N ARG A 96 -10.83 6.81 6.88
CA ARG A 96 -10.56 5.37 6.92
C ARG A 96 -11.06 4.71 5.64
N ILE A 97 -10.18 3.94 5.01
CA ILE A 97 -10.54 3.12 3.85
C ILE A 97 -11.21 1.83 4.33
N ARG A 98 -12.41 1.57 3.81
CA ARG A 98 -13.19 0.36 4.11
C ARG A 98 -12.83 -0.79 3.17
N GLY A 99 -13.20 -2.00 3.57
CA GLY A 99 -12.97 -3.22 2.79
C GLY A 99 -11.78 -4.03 3.28
N ALA A 100 -11.72 -5.28 2.85
CA ALA A 100 -10.70 -6.21 3.26
C ALA A 100 -9.41 -6.00 2.46
N VAL A 101 -8.29 -5.75 3.14
CA VAL A 101 -6.99 -5.57 2.46
C VAL A 101 -6.56 -6.83 1.70
N SER A 102 -7.01 -8.01 2.12
CA SER A 102 -6.78 -9.26 1.39
C SER A 102 -7.23 -9.21 -0.07
N SER A 103 -8.26 -8.42 -0.40
CA SER A 103 -8.75 -8.25 -1.77
C SER A 103 -7.78 -7.50 -2.69
N VAL A 104 -6.88 -6.69 -2.12
CA VAL A 104 -5.92 -5.85 -2.86
C VAL A 104 -4.48 -6.12 -2.44
N ALA A 105 -4.21 -7.20 -1.69
CA ALA A 105 -2.93 -7.41 -1.02
C ALA A 105 -1.74 -7.45 -2.00
N ASP A 106 -1.85 -8.21 -3.10
CA ASP A 106 -0.79 -8.28 -4.11
C ASP A 106 -0.60 -6.95 -4.86
N THR A 107 -1.69 -6.23 -5.15
CA THR A 107 -1.65 -4.89 -5.77
C THR A 107 -1.00 -3.88 -4.84
N LEU A 108 -1.42 -3.83 -3.56
CA LEU A 108 -0.86 -2.96 -2.54
C LEU A 108 0.64 -3.23 -2.37
N TYR A 109 1.03 -4.51 -2.29
CA TYR A 109 2.44 -4.90 -2.26
C TYR A 109 3.21 -4.37 -3.48
N GLY A 110 2.68 -4.63 -4.68
CA GLY A 110 3.33 -4.26 -5.93
C GLY A 110 3.53 -2.75 -6.05
N LYS A 111 2.49 -1.97 -5.75
CA LYS A 111 2.52 -0.50 -5.79
C LYS A 111 3.41 0.09 -4.69
N THR A 112 3.39 -0.48 -3.49
CA THR A 112 4.31 -0.09 -2.40
C THR A 112 5.76 -0.30 -2.81
N ARG A 113 6.10 -1.49 -3.34
CA ARG A 113 7.47 -1.76 -3.81
C ARG A 113 7.86 -0.86 -4.98
N ALA A 114 6.93 -0.57 -5.89
CA ALA A 114 7.17 0.38 -6.97
C ALA A 114 7.48 1.78 -6.42
N ALA A 115 6.72 2.27 -5.43
CA ALA A 115 6.93 3.59 -4.83
C ALA A 115 8.31 3.71 -4.16
N ILE A 116 8.74 2.66 -3.45
CA ILE A 116 10.10 2.59 -2.87
C ILE A 116 11.18 2.66 -3.95
N LEU A 117 11.00 1.96 -5.08
CA LEU A 117 11.96 1.98 -6.19
C LEU A 117 11.99 3.33 -6.90
N THR A 118 10.82 3.92 -7.15
CA THR A 118 10.68 5.26 -7.75
C THR A 118 11.33 6.32 -6.85
N ALA A 119 11.11 6.27 -5.53
CA ALA A 119 11.80 7.13 -4.57
C ALA A 119 13.33 7.03 -4.70
N GLY A 120 13.86 5.80 -4.78
CA GLY A 120 15.28 5.57 -4.98
C GLY A 120 15.79 6.10 -6.32
N GLN A 121 15.00 6.03 -7.39
CA GLN A 121 15.36 6.61 -8.70
C GLN A 121 15.41 8.13 -8.64
N LEU A 122 14.41 8.78 -8.02
CA LEU A 122 14.39 10.23 -7.82
C LEU A 122 15.62 10.70 -7.03
N ARG A 123 15.98 10.00 -5.94
CA ARG A 123 17.20 10.31 -5.18
C ARG A 123 18.49 10.18 -6.01
N ARG A 124 18.58 9.18 -6.90
CA ARG A 124 19.73 9.09 -7.83
C ARG A 124 19.80 10.27 -8.79
N ALA A 125 18.66 10.66 -9.36
CA ALA A 125 18.58 11.78 -10.30
C ALA A 125 19.01 13.09 -9.63
N LEU A 126 18.74 13.25 -8.33
CA LEU A 126 19.18 14.38 -7.51
C LEU A 126 20.63 14.26 -7.00
N GLY A 127 21.37 13.20 -7.37
CA GLY A 127 22.76 12.98 -6.93
C GLY A 127 22.91 12.38 -5.52
N HIS A 128 21.81 12.08 -4.83
CA HIS A 128 21.81 11.53 -3.47
C HIS A 128 22.01 10.00 -3.49
N GLN A 129 23.23 9.56 -3.80
CA GLN A 129 23.52 8.14 -4.02
C GLN A 129 23.30 7.27 -2.78
N ASP A 130 23.63 7.76 -1.59
CA ASP A 130 23.50 6.95 -0.37
C ASP A 130 22.04 6.78 0.05
N GLU A 131 21.22 7.83 -0.07
CA GLU A 131 19.76 7.70 0.11
C GLU A 131 19.16 6.73 -0.91
N ALA A 132 19.58 6.80 -2.18
CA ALA A 132 19.12 5.87 -3.19
C ALA A 132 19.46 4.40 -2.88
N LYS A 133 20.63 4.13 -2.28
CA LYS A 133 21.00 2.80 -1.78
C LYS A 133 20.08 2.36 -0.64
N GLN A 134 19.73 3.25 0.29
CA GLN A 134 18.79 2.95 1.37
C GLN A 134 17.40 2.55 0.83
N TRP A 135 16.86 3.32 -0.11
CA TRP A 135 15.61 2.96 -0.80
C TRP A 135 15.69 1.60 -1.50
N SER A 136 16.83 1.31 -2.14
CA SER A 136 17.06 0.02 -2.81
C SER A 136 17.12 -1.15 -1.80
N ALA A 137 17.73 -0.92 -0.64
CA ALA A 137 17.78 -1.88 0.46
C ALA A 137 16.37 -2.17 1.01
N LEU A 138 15.55 -1.13 1.22
CA LEU A 138 14.14 -1.28 1.63
C LEU A 138 13.33 -2.12 0.62
N ALA A 139 13.48 -1.85 -0.69
CA ALA A 139 12.79 -2.62 -1.72
C ALA A 139 13.21 -4.10 -1.74
N ARG A 140 14.48 -4.38 -1.40
CA ARG A 140 15.02 -5.74 -1.29
C ARG A 140 14.50 -6.44 -0.03
N GLN A 141 14.47 -5.75 1.11
CA GLN A 141 13.90 -6.29 2.36
C GLN A 141 12.43 -6.67 2.16
N LEU A 142 11.63 -5.80 1.55
CA LEU A 142 10.23 -6.08 1.25
C LEU A 142 10.06 -7.26 0.27
N LEU A 143 10.96 -7.43 -0.69
CA LEU A 143 10.99 -8.60 -1.56
C LEU A 143 11.30 -9.90 -0.80
N MET A 144 12.28 -9.88 0.09
CA MET A 144 12.63 -11.05 0.90
C MET A 144 11.49 -11.39 1.86
N ALA A 145 10.87 -10.41 2.50
CA ALA A 145 9.70 -10.61 3.36
C ALA A 145 8.55 -11.29 2.60
N LYS A 146 8.24 -10.87 1.36
CA LYS A 146 7.23 -11.54 0.52
C LYS A 146 7.59 -13.00 0.23
N ARG A 147 8.85 -13.28 -0.09
CA ARG A 147 9.33 -14.65 -0.36
C ARG A 147 9.18 -15.52 0.89
N SER A 148 9.57 -15.01 2.06
CA SER A 148 9.42 -15.73 3.33
C SER A 148 7.95 -15.99 3.68
N ALA A 149 7.09 -15.00 3.52
CA ALA A 149 5.65 -15.15 3.76
C ALA A 149 4.99 -16.21 2.85
N ARG A 150 5.43 -16.31 1.59
CA ARG A 150 4.97 -17.36 0.67
C ARG A 150 5.47 -18.75 1.06
N ARG A 151 6.74 -18.87 1.49
CA ARG A 151 7.32 -20.15 1.93
C ARG A 151 6.65 -20.70 3.19
N GLY A 152 6.29 -19.83 4.15
CA GLY A 152 5.53 -20.23 5.34
C GLY A 152 4.12 -20.77 5.06
N ARG A 153 3.59 -20.57 3.84
CA ARG A 153 2.28 -21.09 3.40
C ARG A 153 2.36 -22.48 2.74
N SER A 154 3.57 -23.02 2.54
CA SER A 154 3.84 -24.24 1.76
C SER A 154 4.14 -25.50 2.61
N VAL A 155 3.71 -25.55 3.88
CA VAL A 155 3.88 -26.76 4.72
C VAL A 155 2.57 -27.03 5.46
N ARG A 156 1.64 -27.75 4.81
CA ARG A 156 0.62 -28.62 5.41
C ARG A 156 -0.24 -29.29 4.32
N THR A 157 0.35 -30.28 3.67
CA THR A 157 -0.34 -31.46 3.16
C THR A 157 0.62 -32.64 3.30
N VAL A 158 0.99 -32.96 4.54
CA VAL A 158 1.42 -34.32 4.86
C VAL A 158 0.14 -35.10 5.10
N SER A 159 -0.11 -36.03 4.20
CA SER A 159 -1.20 -36.98 4.12
C SER A 159 -1.59 -37.53 5.51
N GLY A 160 -2.69 -37.02 6.05
CA GLY A 160 -3.33 -37.62 7.21
C GLY A 160 -4.05 -38.88 6.79
N GLY A 161 -3.51 -40.02 7.23
CA GLY A 161 -4.20 -41.29 7.51
C GLY A 161 -5.33 -41.72 6.59
N LEU A 162 -5.04 -42.69 5.72
CA LEU A 162 -6.05 -43.65 5.28
C LEU A 162 -6.43 -44.53 6.48
N PRO A 163 -7.71 -44.57 6.91
CA PRO A 163 -8.17 -45.63 7.81
C PRO A 163 -8.30 -46.92 6.99
N THR A 164 -7.52 -47.95 7.30
CA THR A 164 -7.79 -49.29 6.79
C THR A 164 -9.05 -49.80 7.50
N LEU A 165 -10.18 -49.70 6.80
CA LEU A 165 -11.42 -50.39 7.14
C LEU A 165 -11.14 -51.90 7.20
N GLY A 166 -11.51 -52.50 8.33
CA GLY A 166 -11.40 -53.92 8.58
C GLY A 166 -12.16 -54.76 7.55
N LYS A 167 -11.60 -55.93 7.23
CA LYS A 167 -12.38 -57.04 6.68
C LYS A 167 -12.67 -58.01 7.80
N HIS A 168 -13.97 -58.13 8.10
CA HIS A 168 -14.55 -59.36 8.60
C HIS A 168 -14.37 -60.47 7.54
N GLY A 169 -14.04 -61.68 8.00
CA GLY A 169 -13.87 -62.88 7.20
C GLY A 169 -12.97 -63.86 7.91
#